data_AF-A0A7Y3U3F9-F1
#
_entry.id   AF-A0A7Y3U3F9-F1
#
_cell.length_a   1.000
_cell.length_b   1.000
_cell.length_c   1.000
_cell.angle_alpha   90.00
_cell.angle_beta   90.00
_cell.angle_gamma   90.00
#
_symmetry.space_group_name_H-M   'P 1'
#
loop_
_entity.id
_entity.type
_entity.pdbx_description
1 polymer ?
#
loop_
_entity_poly.entity_id
_entity_poly.type
_entity_poly.pdbx_seq_one_letter_code
_entity_poly.pdbx_strand_id
1 'polypeptide(L)'
;MEPIRRLKINFDTEVISAIQIYLMNILNTNDVVYDVDGEMINEINASAYCKTLRFVSERKDLCLSYSRELAKSAIHFKKSFEEECPGGLTLLSMPICLDENTVIGAHCVTISNPFRSKFSVYDIAAQFHVDARILWDAVKKTPPIPKPILKIAREQVVLTTELMSKMLDRIHTLKQSEASMSKKYHDIEALFRGQRSE
;
A
#
# COMPACT_ATOMS: atom_id res chain seq x y z
N MET A 1 -18.40 17.00 19.67
CA MET A 1 -17.09 16.43 19.26
C MET A 1 -16.87 16.82 17.82
N GLU A 2 -15.89 17.68 17.52
CA GLU A 2 -15.44 17.84 16.14
C GLU A 2 -15.00 16.47 15.61
N PRO A 3 -15.34 16.10 14.36
CA PRO A 3 -14.77 14.91 13.78
C PRO A 3 -13.27 15.14 13.72
N ILE A 4 -12.50 14.28 14.40
CA ILE A 4 -11.06 14.18 14.20
C ILE A 4 -10.88 14.10 12.69
N ARG A 5 -10.38 15.18 12.06
CA ARG A 5 -10.04 15.17 10.64
C ARG A 5 -8.98 14.09 10.51
N ARG A 6 -9.38 12.90 10.06
CA ARG A 6 -8.45 11.80 9.84
C ARG A 6 -7.39 12.31 8.88
N LEU A 7 -6.15 12.26 9.32
CA LEU A 7 -5.01 12.69 8.54
C LEU A 7 -4.87 11.74 7.35
N LYS A 8 -5.05 12.29 6.15
CA LYS A 8 -4.97 11.57 4.89
C LYS A 8 -3.58 11.66 4.28
N ILE A 9 -3.24 10.67 3.47
CA ILE A 9 -2.03 10.69 2.63
C ILE A 9 -2.28 11.67 1.46
N ASN A 10 -1.90 12.94 1.64
CA ASN A 10 -2.04 14.00 0.63
C ASN A 10 -0.68 14.40 0.04
N PHE A 11 0.12 13.42 -0.39
CA PHE A 11 1.53 13.63 -0.75
C PHE A 11 1.86 13.10 -2.13
N ASP A 12 3.00 13.57 -2.65
CA ASP A 12 3.51 13.19 -3.96
C ASP A 12 3.73 11.68 -4.01
N THR A 13 2.94 11.01 -4.86
CA THR A 13 2.97 9.56 -5.04
C THR A 13 4.34 9.06 -5.47
N GLU A 14 5.23 9.95 -5.92
CA GLU A 14 6.61 9.67 -6.33
C GLU A 14 7.44 8.99 -5.23
N VAL A 15 7.39 9.46 -3.98
CA VAL A 15 8.17 8.86 -2.88
C VAL A 15 7.69 7.45 -2.57
N ILE A 16 6.37 7.28 -2.46
CA ILE A 16 5.75 5.97 -2.21
C ILE A 16 6.11 5.03 -3.36
N SER A 17 5.93 5.48 -4.60
CA SER A 17 6.25 4.73 -5.81
C SER A 17 7.71 4.27 -5.86
N ALA A 18 8.67 5.13 -5.51
CA ALA A 18 10.09 4.75 -5.50
C ALA A 18 10.38 3.59 -4.52
N ILE A 19 9.77 3.61 -3.34
CA ILE A 19 9.92 2.54 -2.34
C ILE A 19 9.25 1.25 -2.83
N GLN A 20 8.03 1.34 -3.38
CA GLN A 20 7.31 0.19 -3.92
C GLN A 20 8.06 -0.43 -5.11
N ILE A 21 8.61 0.38 -6.02
CA ILE A 21 9.42 -0.10 -7.15
C ILE A 21 10.66 -0.84 -6.66
N TYR A 22 11.37 -0.31 -5.66
CA TYR A 22 12.51 -1.00 -5.06
C TYR A 22 12.11 -2.39 -4.54
N LEU A 23 10.99 -2.47 -3.83
CA LEU A 23 10.51 -3.73 -3.27
C LEU A 23 10.03 -4.70 -4.35
N MET A 24 9.34 -4.21 -5.37
CA MET A 24 8.85 -5.01 -6.50
C MET A 24 9.95 -5.47 -7.44
N ASN A 25 11.10 -4.81 -7.48
CA ASN A 25 12.29 -5.34 -8.16
C ASN A 25 12.85 -6.59 -7.46
N ILE A 26 12.62 -6.74 -6.15
CA ILE A 26 13.06 -7.91 -5.37
C ILE A 26 12.00 -9.02 -5.41
N LEU A 27 10.75 -8.66 -5.15
CA LEU A 27 9.64 -9.59 -5.00
C LEU A 27 8.98 -9.96 -6.33
N ASN A 28 8.93 -9.05 -7.30
CA ASN A 28 8.16 -9.23 -8.53
C ASN A 28 6.70 -9.67 -8.27
N THR A 29 6.08 -9.12 -7.23
CA THR A 29 4.72 -9.46 -6.80
C THR A 29 3.75 -8.28 -7.00
N ASN A 30 3.00 -7.91 -5.97
CA ASN A 30 2.04 -6.82 -5.96
C ASN A 30 2.15 -6.05 -4.65
N ASP A 31 2.11 -4.74 -4.75
CA ASP A 31 2.28 -3.79 -3.66
C ASP A 31 1.21 -2.69 -3.79
N VAL A 32 0.46 -2.46 -2.71
CA VAL A 32 -0.60 -1.45 -2.66
C VAL A 32 -0.49 -0.64 -1.39
N VAL A 33 -0.56 0.68 -1.51
CA VAL A 33 -0.69 1.60 -0.37
C VAL A 33 -2.11 2.14 -0.34
N TYR A 34 -2.72 2.05 0.83
CA TYR A 34 -4.06 2.54 1.13
C TYR A 34 -4.02 3.70 2.12
N ASP A 35 -4.89 4.68 1.93
CA ASP A 35 -5.14 5.78 2.86
C ASP A 35 -5.95 5.28 4.07
N VAL A 36 -6.08 6.14 5.09
CA VAL A 36 -6.78 5.85 6.35
C VAL A 36 -8.27 5.51 6.17
N ASP A 37 -8.88 5.89 5.06
CA ASP A 37 -10.27 5.54 4.70
C ASP A 37 -10.38 4.28 3.83
N GLY A 38 -9.25 3.68 3.45
CA GLY A 38 -9.18 2.51 2.58
C GLY A 38 -9.18 2.85 1.08
N GLU A 39 -9.08 4.13 0.72
CA GLU A 39 -8.84 4.52 -0.68
C GLU A 39 -7.42 4.15 -1.10
N MET A 40 -7.28 3.70 -2.35
CA MET A 40 -5.99 3.30 -2.89
C MET A 40 -5.19 4.53 -3.28
N ILE A 41 -4.02 4.72 -2.67
CA ILE A 41 -3.10 5.82 -2.99
C ILE A 41 -2.21 5.46 -4.17
N ASN A 42 -1.59 4.26 -4.14
CA ASN A 42 -0.75 3.79 -5.22
C ASN A 42 -0.70 2.26 -5.27
N GLU A 43 -0.44 1.72 -6.45
CA GLU A 43 -0.23 0.29 -6.68
C GLU A 43 0.92 0.06 -7.65
N ILE A 44 1.81 -0.87 -7.31
CA ILE A 44 2.77 -1.46 -8.23
C ILE A 44 2.50 -2.96 -8.34
N ASN A 45 2.06 -3.37 -9.53
CA ASN A 45 1.81 -4.78 -9.84
C ASN A 45 2.85 -5.28 -10.84
N ALA A 46 3.80 -6.07 -10.38
CA ALA A 46 4.86 -6.65 -11.20
C ALA A 46 4.53 -8.09 -11.65
N SER A 47 3.72 -8.81 -10.87
CA SER A 47 3.35 -10.22 -11.11
C SER A 47 2.41 -10.41 -12.29
N ALA A 48 2.84 -11.24 -13.26
CA ALA A 48 1.97 -11.67 -14.36
C ALA A 48 0.74 -12.43 -13.83
N TYR A 49 0.91 -13.22 -12.77
CA TYR A 49 -0.17 -13.95 -12.12
C TYR A 49 -1.23 -13.01 -11.51
N CYS A 50 -0.82 -12.03 -10.71
CA CYS A 50 -1.74 -11.05 -10.13
C CYS A 50 -2.43 -10.21 -11.22
N LYS A 51 -1.73 -9.85 -12.29
CA LYS A 51 -2.32 -9.17 -13.46
C LYS A 51 -3.40 -10.02 -14.13
N THR A 52 -3.17 -11.33 -14.29
CA THR A 52 -4.18 -12.23 -14.86
C THR A 52 -5.42 -12.30 -13.97
N LEU A 53 -5.25 -12.50 -12.66
CA LEU A 53 -6.37 -12.52 -11.72
C LEU A 53 -7.14 -11.19 -11.66
N ARG A 54 -6.46 -10.05 -11.87
CA ARG A 54 -7.09 -8.74 -11.77
C ARG A 54 -7.72 -8.24 -13.07
N PHE A 55 -7.14 -8.56 -14.23
CA PHE A 55 -7.56 -7.94 -15.49
C PHE A 55 -8.28 -8.89 -16.44
N VAL A 56 -8.07 -10.21 -16.29
CA VAL A 56 -8.65 -11.24 -17.17
C VAL A 56 -9.85 -11.94 -16.54
N SER A 57 -9.79 -12.21 -15.23
CA SER A 57 -10.88 -12.77 -14.41
C SER A 57 -12.22 -12.06 -14.60
N GLU A 58 -13.34 -12.75 -14.41
CA GLU A 58 -14.66 -12.09 -14.29
C GLU A 58 -14.85 -11.46 -12.90
N ARG A 59 -14.14 -11.97 -11.89
CA ARG A 59 -14.13 -11.53 -10.49
C ARG A 59 -12.93 -10.66 -10.18
N LYS A 60 -12.75 -9.59 -10.95
CA LYS A 60 -11.57 -8.68 -10.91
C LYS A 60 -11.43 -7.95 -9.57
N ASP A 61 -12.56 -7.73 -8.90
CA ASP A 61 -12.70 -7.00 -7.65
C ASP A 61 -12.19 -7.79 -6.43
N LEU A 62 -12.10 -9.11 -6.51
CA LEU A 62 -11.66 -9.97 -5.38
C LEU A 62 -10.27 -9.62 -4.87
N CYS A 63 -9.31 -9.37 -5.76
CA CYS A 63 -7.95 -9.01 -5.35
C CYS A 63 -7.91 -7.67 -4.61
N LEU A 64 -8.63 -6.68 -5.12
CA LEU A 64 -8.69 -5.33 -4.55
C LEU A 64 -9.47 -5.30 -3.25
N SER A 65 -10.64 -5.91 -3.21
CA SER A 65 -11.48 -5.98 -2.01
C SER A 65 -10.75 -6.67 -0.86
N TYR A 66 -10.13 -7.83 -1.10
CA TYR A 66 -9.41 -8.55 -0.05
C TYR A 66 -8.23 -7.75 0.50
N SER A 67 -7.39 -7.19 -0.37
CA SER A 67 -6.24 -6.38 0.07
C SER A 67 -6.67 -5.10 0.80
N ARG A 68 -7.78 -4.47 0.38
CA ARG A 68 -8.38 -3.31 1.07
C ARG A 68 -8.91 -3.67 2.46
N GLU A 69 -9.61 -4.79 2.61
CA GLU A 69 -10.13 -5.21 3.92
C GLU A 69 -9.01 -5.61 4.90
N LEU A 70 -7.95 -6.24 4.39
CA LEU A 70 -6.75 -6.52 5.19
C LEU A 70 -6.06 -5.20 5.61
N ALA A 71 -5.97 -4.23 4.70
CA ALA A 71 -5.44 -2.89 5.00
C ALA A 71 -6.27 -2.14 6.05
N LYS A 72 -7.60 -2.18 5.95
CA LYS A 72 -8.50 -1.61 6.97
C LYS A 72 -8.30 -2.27 8.34
N SER A 73 -8.08 -3.59 8.36
CA SER A 73 -7.77 -4.31 9.59
C SER A 73 -6.46 -3.81 10.20
N ALA A 74 -5.40 -3.68 9.40
CA ALA A 74 -4.12 -3.14 9.86
C ALA A 74 -4.25 -1.71 10.40
N ILE A 75 -5.03 -0.86 9.72
CA ILE A 75 -5.32 0.51 10.16
C ILE A 75 -6.08 0.52 11.49
N HIS A 76 -7.17 -0.25 11.58
CA HIS A 76 -8.06 -0.24 12.73
C HIS A 76 -7.38 -0.75 14.00
N PHE A 77 -6.68 -1.88 13.89
CA PHE A 77 -6.03 -2.52 15.04
C PHE A 77 -4.61 -2.02 15.30
N LYS A 78 -4.10 -1.11 14.46
CA LYS A 78 -2.74 -0.54 14.54
C LYS A 78 -1.65 -1.60 14.64
N LYS A 79 -1.81 -2.72 13.94
CA LYS A 79 -0.87 -3.85 13.93
C LYS A 79 -0.80 -4.50 12.55
N SER A 80 0.23 -5.29 12.31
CA SER A 80 0.35 -6.05 11.07
C SER A 80 -0.60 -7.24 11.02
N PHE A 81 -1.04 -7.56 9.80
CA PHE A 81 -1.83 -8.75 9.48
C PHE A 81 -1.18 -9.50 8.33
N GLU A 82 -1.19 -10.82 8.41
CA GLU A 82 -0.68 -11.68 7.36
C GLU A 82 -1.65 -12.80 7.09
N GLU A 83 -2.13 -12.88 5.86
CA GLU A 83 -3.17 -13.83 5.46
C GLU A 83 -2.99 -14.28 4.02
N GLU A 84 -3.45 -15.48 3.71
CA GLU A 84 -3.52 -15.98 2.33
C GLU A 84 -4.75 -15.38 1.64
N CYS A 85 -4.52 -14.69 0.53
CA CYS A 85 -5.59 -14.13 -0.28
C CYS A 85 -6.28 -15.22 -1.12
N PRO A 86 -7.48 -14.95 -1.68
CA PRO A 86 -8.19 -15.87 -2.56
C PRO A 86 -7.37 -16.38 -3.74
N GLY A 87 -6.35 -15.62 -4.18
CA GLY A 87 -5.43 -16.03 -5.23
C GLY A 87 -4.34 -17.00 -4.78
N GLY A 88 -4.40 -17.58 -3.57
CA GLY A 88 -3.40 -18.50 -3.05
C GLY A 88 -2.04 -17.84 -2.80
N LEU A 89 -2.04 -16.57 -2.44
CA LEU A 89 -0.84 -15.78 -2.14
C LEU A 89 -0.92 -15.17 -0.75
N THR A 90 0.11 -15.32 0.04
CA THR A 90 0.27 -14.60 1.32
C THR A 90 0.47 -13.11 1.09
N LEU A 91 -0.40 -12.31 1.70
CA LEU A 91 -0.32 -10.86 1.83
C LEU A 91 0.16 -10.51 3.23
N LEU A 92 1.01 -9.48 3.33
CA LEU A 92 1.38 -8.81 4.56
C LEU A 92 0.86 -7.37 4.49
N SER A 93 -0.04 -7.02 5.40
CA SER A 93 -0.52 -5.65 5.57
C SER A 93 0.02 -5.05 6.86
N MET A 94 0.53 -3.82 6.77
CA MET A 94 1.13 -3.10 7.87
C MET A 94 0.59 -1.67 7.95
N PRO A 95 0.32 -1.13 9.16
CA PRO A 95 -0.09 0.25 9.31
C PRO A 95 1.07 1.20 8.95
N ILE A 96 0.73 2.33 8.33
CA ILE A 96 1.63 3.46 8.12
C ILE A 96 1.30 4.50 9.18
N CYS A 97 2.29 4.86 9.99
CA CYS A 97 2.09 5.70 11.17
C CYS A 97 2.90 7.00 11.08
N LEU A 98 2.34 8.13 11.52
CA LEU A 98 3.12 9.36 11.74
C LEU A 98 3.87 9.29 13.08
N ASP A 99 3.22 8.72 14.09
CA ASP A 99 3.73 8.53 15.44
C ASP A 99 3.14 7.23 16.03
N GLU A 100 3.45 6.88 17.28
CA GLU A 100 2.97 5.65 17.94
C GLU A 100 1.43 5.50 17.96
N ASN A 101 0.69 6.61 17.87
CA ASN A 101 -0.75 6.63 18.02
C ASN A 101 -1.51 7.01 16.73
N THR A 102 -0.83 7.61 15.76
CA THR A 102 -1.47 8.19 14.57
C THR A 102 -1.22 7.33 13.33
N VAL A 103 -2.20 6.50 12.98
CA VAL A 103 -2.20 5.73 11.72
C VAL A 103 -2.85 6.56 10.61
N ILE A 104 -2.16 6.65 9.47
CA ILE A 104 -2.59 7.43 8.29
C ILE A 104 -2.86 6.56 7.06
N GLY A 105 -2.65 5.25 7.16
CA GLY A 105 -2.88 4.33 6.04
C GLY A 105 -2.31 2.96 6.33
N ALA A 106 -2.24 2.14 5.29
CA ALA A 106 -1.60 0.84 5.35
C ALA A 106 -0.86 0.49 4.05
N HIS A 107 0.22 -0.24 4.21
CA HIS A 107 1.02 -0.82 3.13
C HIS A 107 0.70 -2.31 3.06
N CYS A 108 0.24 -2.78 1.91
CA CYS A 108 -0.19 -4.17 1.69
C CYS A 108 0.62 -4.79 0.55
N VAL A 109 1.45 -5.77 0.89
CA VAL A 109 2.40 -6.39 -0.06
C VAL A 109 2.19 -7.89 -0.14
N THR A 110 2.28 -8.44 -1.34
CA THR A 110 2.32 -9.89 -1.56
C THR A 110 3.72 -10.43 -1.30
N ILE A 111 3.85 -11.37 -0.35
CA ILE A 111 5.15 -11.88 0.14
C ILE A 111 5.33 -13.39 -0.08
N SER A 112 4.76 -13.92 -1.16
CA SER A 112 4.82 -15.36 -1.48
C SER A 112 4.82 -15.60 -2.98
N ASN A 113 5.11 -16.86 -3.36
CA ASN A 113 4.99 -17.32 -4.74
C ASN A 113 3.58 -17.88 -5.00
N PRO A 114 3.07 -17.77 -6.24
CA PRO A 114 1.85 -18.48 -6.61
C PRO A 114 2.06 -19.99 -6.53
N PHE A 115 1.00 -20.73 -6.19
CA PHE A 115 1.03 -22.18 -6.21
C PHE A 115 1.37 -22.71 -7.61
N ARG A 116 2.26 -23.70 -7.64
CA ARG A 116 2.68 -24.39 -8.88
C ARG A 116 2.10 -25.79 -9.02
N SER A 117 1.15 -26.17 -8.17
CA SER A 117 0.37 -27.39 -8.33
C SER A 117 -0.73 -27.15 -9.37
N LYS A 118 -0.90 -28.09 -10.30
CA LYS A 118 -1.98 -28.03 -11.29
C LYS A 118 -3.35 -27.98 -10.62
N PHE A 119 -3.55 -28.76 -9.55
CA PHE A 119 -4.83 -28.77 -8.82
C PHE A 119 -5.15 -27.40 -8.23
N SER A 120 -4.20 -26.82 -7.48
CA SER A 120 -4.39 -25.49 -6.86
C SER A 120 -4.67 -24.40 -7.90
N VAL A 121 -4.01 -24.45 -9.07
CA VAL A 121 -4.27 -23.47 -10.13
C VAL A 121 -5.66 -23.65 -10.73
N TYR A 122 -6.18 -24.88 -10.84
CA TYR A 122 -7.54 -25.13 -11.31
C TYR A 122 -8.58 -24.63 -10.30
N ASP A 123 -8.34 -24.85 -9.01
CA ASP A 123 -9.25 -24.39 -7.95
C ASP A 123 -9.33 -22.85 -7.93
N ILE A 124 -8.19 -22.17 -8.02
CA ILE A 124 -8.15 -20.70 -8.07
C ILE A 124 -8.76 -20.20 -9.38
N ALA A 125 -8.48 -20.86 -10.50
CA ALA A 125 -9.06 -20.49 -11.79
C ALA A 125 -10.59 -20.57 -11.76
N ALA A 126 -11.13 -21.62 -11.14
CA ALA A 126 -12.56 -21.76 -10.91
C ALA A 126 -13.09 -20.69 -9.95
N GLN A 127 -12.38 -20.33 -8.89
CA GLN A 127 -12.81 -19.28 -7.97
C GLN A 127 -12.89 -17.90 -8.62
N PHE A 128 -11.98 -17.59 -9.55
CA PHE A 128 -11.89 -16.32 -10.27
C PHE A 128 -12.61 -16.32 -11.64
N HIS A 129 -13.21 -17.44 -12.04
CA HIS A 129 -13.81 -17.61 -13.38
C HIS A 129 -12.83 -17.24 -14.51
N VAL A 130 -11.61 -17.79 -14.49
CA VAL A 130 -10.61 -17.64 -15.56
C VAL A 130 -10.28 -19.00 -16.16
N ASP A 131 -9.98 -19.06 -17.46
CA ASP A 131 -9.50 -20.32 -18.06
C ASP A 131 -8.21 -20.76 -17.34
N ALA A 132 -8.24 -21.97 -16.78
CA ALA A 132 -7.13 -22.52 -16.01
C ALA A 132 -5.81 -22.60 -16.81
N ARG A 133 -5.86 -22.72 -18.14
CA ARG A 133 -4.67 -22.69 -19.01
C ARG A 133 -4.05 -21.29 -19.05
N ILE A 134 -4.87 -20.25 -19.12
CA ILE A 134 -4.42 -18.86 -19.08
C ILE A 134 -3.74 -18.58 -17.74
N LEU A 135 -4.38 -18.99 -16.63
CA LEU A 135 -3.82 -18.80 -15.29
C LEU A 135 -2.53 -19.62 -15.10
N TRP A 136 -2.49 -20.85 -15.61
CA TRP A 136 -1.29 -21.69 -15.57
C TRP A 136 -0.12 -21.09 -16.35
N ASP A 137 -0.37 -20.50 -17.52
CA ASP A 137 0.65 -19.81 -18.28
C ASP A 137 1.15 -18.54 -17.56
N ALA A 138 0.27 -17.84 -16.83
CA ALA A 138 0.67 -16.72 -15.97
C ALA A 138 1.56 -17.15 -14.80
N VAL A 139 1.26 -18.31 -14.17
CA VAL A 139 2.12 -18.91 -13.14
C VAL A 139 3.50 -19.23 -13.69
N LYS A 140 3.59 -19.81 -14.90
CA LYS A 140 4.89 -20.11 -15.54
C LYS A 140 5.70 -18.85 -15.85
N LYS A 141 5.03 -17.79 -16.30
CA LYS A 141 5.65 -16.49 -16.59
C LYS A 141 6.09 -15.72 -15.34
N THR A 142 5.57 -16.08 -14.17
CA THR A 142 5.95 -15.48 -12.89
C THR A 142 7.18 -16.21 -12.33
N PRO A 143 8.38 -15.61 -12.34
CA PRO A 143 9.60 -16.23 -11.80
C PRO A 143 9.41 -16.58 -10.33
N PRO A 144 9.79 -17.79 -9.90
CA PRO A 144 9.69 -18.17 -8.51
C PRO A 144 10.78 -17.45 -7.69
N ILE A 145 10.38 -16.81 -6.60
CA ILE A 145 11.27 -16.16 -5.65
C ILE A 145 11.84 -17.25 -4.73
N PRO A 146 13.18 -17.40 -4.61
CA PRO A 146 13.76 -18.39 -3.70
C PRO A 146 13.34 -18.16 -2.24
N LYS A 147 13.15 -19.23 -1.47
CA LYS A 147 12.75 -19.14 -0.04
C LYS A 147 13.64 -18.21 0.80
N PRO A 148 14.98 -18.21 0.67
CA PRO A 148 15.82 -17.25 1.40
C PRO A 148 15.51 -15.79 1.05
N ILE A 149 15.20 -15.52 -0.22
CA ILE A 149 14.83 -14.18 -0.70
C ILE A 149 13.44 -13.78 -0.19
N LEU A 150 12.48 -14.71 -0.11
CA LEU A 150 11.17 -14.43 0.51
C LEU A 150 11.30 -14.01 1.98
N LYS A 151 12.19 -14.66 2.74
CA LYS A 151 12.45 -14.28 4.14
C LYS A 151 13.03 -12.86 4.23
N ILE A 152 14.05 -12.56 3.42
CA ILE A 152 14.66 -11.23 3.37
C ILE A 152 13.63 -10.20 2.93
N ALA A 153 12.83 -10.51 1.91
CA ALA A 153 11.86 -9.59 1.37
C ALA A 153 10.74 -9.26 2.36
N ARG A 154 10.34 -10.20 3.21
CA ARG A 154 9.43 -9.93 4.33
C ARG A 154 10.04 -8.91 5.30
N GLU A 155 11.30 -9.08 5.69
CA GLU A 155 12.01 -8.12 6.54
C GLU A 155 12.14 -6.75 5.84
N GLN A 156 12.39 -6.75 4.52
CA GLN A 156 12.41 -5.53 3.71
C GLN A 156 11.04 -4.83 3.68
N VAL A 157 9.92 -5.56 3.58
CA VAL A 157 8.57 -4.96 3.66
C VAL A 157 8.37 -4.21 4.97
N VAL A 158 8.85 -4.77 6.08
CA VAL A 158 8.77 -4.12 7.39
C VAL A 158 9.57 -2.82 7.38
N LEU A 159 10.84 -2.90 6.99
CA LEU A 159 11.74 -1.75 6.96
C LEU A 159 11.28 -0.65 5.98
N THR A 160 10.75 -1.03 4.81
CA THR A 160 10.23 -0.07 3.84
C THR A 160 8.95 0.60 4.32
N THR A 161 8.08 -0.12 5.03
CA THR A 161 6.89 0.48 5.67
C THR A 161 7.28 1.47 6.77
N GLU A 162 8.28 1.13 7.57
CA GLU A 162 8.84 2.06 8.57
C GLU A 162 9.48 3.29 7.92
N LEU A 163 10.18 3.11 6.79
CA LEU A 163 10.75 4.21 6.02
C LEU A 163 9.64 5.10 5.47
N MET A 164 8.59 4.52 4.85
CA MET A 164 7.42 5.27 4.39
C MET A 164 6.81 6.08 5.53
N SER A 165 6.62 5.46 6.70
CA SER A 165 6.08 6.11 7.90
C SER A 165 6.93 7.32 8.32
N LYS A 166 8.25 7.14 8.46
CA LYS A 166 9.19 8.22 8.82
C LYS A 166 9.24 9.34 7.79
N MET A 167 9.22 9.00 6.49
CA MET A 167 9.22 9.99 5.43
C MET A 167 7.92 10.81 5.45
N LEU A 168 6.77 10.14 5.60
CA LEU A 168 5.47 10.81 5.67
C LEU A 168 5.36 11.69 6.93
N ASP A 169 5.89 11.26 8.07
CA ASP A 169 6.00 12.10 9.27
C ASP A 169 6.82 13.37 9.03
N ARG A 170 8.00 13.24 8.43
CA ARG A 170 8.84 14.40 8.12
C ARG A 170 8.18 15.36 7.16
N ILE A 171 7.57 14.84 6.09
CA ILE A 171 6.85 15.66 5.12
C ILE A 171 5.65 16.35 5.78
N HIS A 172 4.91 15.64 6.63
CA HIS A 172 3.78 16.20 7.37
C HIS A 172 4.21 17.36 8.28
N THR A 173 5.27 17.15 9.06
CA THR A 173 5.85 18.16 9.95
C THR A 173 6.31 19.40 9.19
N LEU A 174 6.97 19.21 8.04
CA LEU A 174 7.42 20.32 7.18
C LEU A 174 6.23 21.15 6.67
N LYS A 175 5.17 20.51 6.15
CA LYS A 175 3.96 21.22 5.69
C LYS A 175 3.28 21.99 6.82
N GLN A 176 3.20 21.42 8.02
CA GLN A 176 2.65 22.14 9.18
C GLN A 176 3.49 23.38 9.53
N SER A 177 4.81 23.26 9.47
CA SER A 177 5.75 24.37 9.71
C SER A 177 5.58 25.47 8.66
N GLU A 178 5.52 25.10 7.37
CA GLU A 178 5.31 26.04 6.25
C GLU A 178 3.98 26.78 6.37
N ALA A 179 2.88 26.07 6.68
CA ALA A 179 1.57 26.68 6.89
C ALA A 179 1.58 27.65 8.08
N SER A 180 2.26 27.29 9.18
CA SER A 180 2.43 28.13 10.36
C SER A 180 3.22 29.40 10.05
N MET A 181 4.32 29.29 9.30
CA MET A 181 5.11 30.44 8.85
C MET A 181 4.32 31.34 7.90
N SER A 182 3.61 30.76 6.94
CA SER A 182 2.77 31.50 5.99
C SER A 182 1.68 32.30 6.72
N LYS A 183 1.00 31.68 7.70
CA LYS A 183 0.01 32.37 8.53
C LYS A 183 0.61 33.54 9.29
N LYS A 184 1.75 33.34 9.98
CA LYS A 184 2.45 34.43 10.69
C LYS A 184 2.81 35.59 9.76
N TYR A 185 3.24 35.28 8.54
CA TYR A 185 3.56 36.31 7.55
C TYR A 185 2.32 37.11 7.14
N HIS A 186 1.19 36.44 6.87
CA HIS A 186 -0.08 37.10 6.56
C HIS A 186 -0.59 37.97 7.72
N ASP A 187 -0.47 37.47 8.96
CA ASP A 187 -0.88 38.22 10.16
C ASP A 187 -0.03 39.50 10.32
N ILE A 188 1.28 39.42 10.04
CA ILE A 188 2.19 40.58 10.05
C ILE A 188 1.83 41.57 8.93
N GLU A 189 1.59 41.11 7.70
CA GLU A 189 1.17 41.99 6.60
C GLU A 189 -0.15 42.71 6.91
N ALA A 190 -1.11 42.01 7.53
CA ALA A 190 -2.39 42.59 7.93
C ALA A 190 -2.20 43.71 8.97
N LEU A 191 -1.33 43.53 9.95
CA LEU A 191 -0.98 44.55 10.94
C LEU A 191 -0.39 45.80 10.29
N PHE A 192 0.56 45.64 9.36
CA PHE A 192 1.19 46.77 8.67
C PHE A 192 0.25 47.51 7.70
N ARG A 193 -0.73 46.81 7.09
CA ARG A 193 -1.77 47.47 6.27
C ARG A 193 -2.74 48.26 7.14
N GLY A 194 -3.10 47.75 8.33
CA GLY A 194 -3.93 48.46 9.30
C GLY A 194 -3.30 49.78 9.76
N GLN A 195 -2.00 49.80 10.03
CA GLN A 195 -1.27 50.99 10.49
C GLN A 195 -1.05 52.08 9.43
N ARG A 196 -1.23 51.79 8.14
CA ARG A 196 -1.14 52.80 7.05
C ARG A 196 -2.48 53.48 6.75
N SER A 197 -3.54 53.09 7.45
CA SER A 197 -4.91 53.55 7.22
C SER A 197 -5.37 54.63 8.22
N GLU A 198 -4.49 55.03 9.16
CA GLU A 198 -4.64 56.15 10.10
C GLU A 198 -3.69 57.29 9.71
#